data_AF-A0A161ZQI2-F1
#
_entry.id   AF-A0A161ZQI2-F1
#
_cell.length_a   1.000
_cell.length_b   1.000
_cell.length_c   1.000
_cell.angle_alpha   90.00
_cell.angle_beta   90.00
_cell.angle_gamma   90.00
#
_symmetry.space_group_name_H-M   'P 1'
#
loop_
_entity.id
_entity.type
_entity.pdbx_description
1 polymer ?
#
loop_
_entity_poly.entity_id
_entity_poly.type
_entity_poly.pdbx_seq_one_letter_code
_entity_poly.pdbx_strand_id
1 'polypeptide(L)'
;MQTRSIFGFHIRTAYLSLTYFDQFLSRRSIDIEKVWAIRLLAVACLSLAAKMEERKVPLLSEYYVDEFNFEGNMIQRMELLVLNALEWKLGLITPFEFIHYLITKFFGYCSPPTDLVSKAMESVSSIIKEISLMDHRPSVIAAAAVLGASDERLTRAVMELKIDIIASWGSLEKEHIFSCHNLLVELEMEKSKTPNSLVSTNLQIKHLSSSSVTCGGVGTKRKLSYNVDSENQGPSQKIFRQ
;
A
#
# COMPACT_ATOMS: atom_id res chain seq x y z
N MET A 1 -2.39 -3.34 1.12
CA MET A 1 -2.50 -3.45 2.61
C MET A 1 -2.60 -4.89 3.11
N GLN A 2 -3.46 -5.75 2.54
CA GLN A 2 -3.57 -7.17 2.89
C GLN A 2 -2.20 -7.89 2.85
N THR A 3 -1.48 -7.76 1.73
CA THR A 3 -0.16 -8.39 1.49
C THR A 3 0.93 -7.94 2.46
N ARG A 4 0.87 -6.69 2.97
CA ARG A 4 1.79 -6.20 4.02
C ARG A 4 1.68 -7.04 5.29
N SER A 5 0.45 -7.36 5.69
CA SER A 5 0.18 -8.14 6.91
C SER A 5 0.66 -9.58 6.78
N ILE A 6 0.68 -10.13 5.56
CA ILE A 6 1.11 -11.50 5.28
C ILE A 6 2.63 -11.63 5.47
N PHE A 7 3.41 -10.66 4.98
CA PHE A 7 4.88 -10.67 5.10
C PHE A 7 5.41 -10.02 6.38
N GLY A 8 4.54 -9.46 7.23
CA GLY A 8 4.96 -8.75 8.44
C GLY A 8 5.74 -7.46 8.15
N PHE A 9 5.53 -6.85 6.98
CA PHE A 9 6.25 -5.65 6.57
C PHE A 9 5.89 -4.42 7.42
N HIS A 10 6.89 -3.58 7.63
CA HIS A 10 6.76 -2.29 8.29
C HIS A 10 5.80 -1.39 7.53
N ILE A 11 5.17 -0.46 8.25
CA ILE A 11 4.25 0.49 7.62
C ILE A 11 4.97 1.40 6.60
N ARG A 12 6.26 1.69 6.82
CA ARG A 12 7.08 2.47 5.88
C ARG A 12 7.18 1.78 4.52
N THR A 13 7.31 0.46 4.49
CA THR A 13 7.32 -0.34 3.26
C THR A 13 6.02 -0.19 2.48
N ALA A 14 4.87 -0.20 3.16
CA ALA A 14 3.60 0.05 2.48
C ALA A 14 3.45 1.49 1.99
N TYR A 15 3.92 2.47 2.76
CA TYR A 15 3.95 3.87 2.33
C TYR A 15 4.78 4.05 1.06
N LEU A 16 6.01 3.52 1.04
CA LEU A 16 6.89 3.57 -0.13
C LEU A 16 6.26 2.86 -1.34
N SER A 17 5.68 1.68 -1.12
CA SER A 17 4.99 0.94 -2.18
C SER A 17 3.87 1.76 -2.82
N LEU A 18 3.03 2.42 -2.02
CA LEU A 18 1.96 3.28 -2.54
C LEU A 18 2.54 4.51 -3.25
N THR A 19 3.58 5.11 -2.68
CA THR A 19 4.23 6.28 -3.28
C THR A 19 4.85 5.95 -4.64
N TYR A 20 5.51 4.80 -4.78
CA TYR A 20 6.04 4.34 -6.08
C TYR A 20 4.94 4.08 -7.08
N PHE A 21 3.82 3.51 -6.62
CA PHE A 21 2.66 3.22 -7.45
C PHE A 21 2.04 4.50 -8.01
N ASP A 22 1.76 5.49 -7.15
CA ASP A 22 1.17 6.78 -7.55
C ASP A 22 2.12 7.56 -8.46
N GLN A 23 3.41 7.61 -8.13
CA GLN A 23 4.41 8.26 -8.98
C GLN A 23 4.53 7.60 -10.34
N PHE A 24 4.47 6.26 -10.41
CA PHE A 24 4.47 5.55 -11.68
C PHE A 24 3.27 5.96 -12.53
N LEU A 25 2.05 5.94 -11.96
CA LEU A 25 0.83 6.28 -12.68
C LEU A 25 0.75 7.75 -13.10
N SER A 26 1.38 8.66 -12.34
CA SER A 26 1.49 10.07 -12.75
C SER A 26 2.37 10.27 -13.99
N ARG A 27 3.30 9.35 -14.27
CA ARG A 27 4.26 9.43 -15.39
C ARG A 27 3.90 8.52 -16.54
N ARG A 28 3.14 7.45 -16.28
CA ARG A 28 2.80 6.38 -17.23
C ARG A 28 1.33 6.03 -17.08
N SER A 29 0.61 5.97 -18.20
CA SER A 29 -0.76 5.47 -18.21
C SER A 29 -0.77 3.94 -18.31
N ILE A 30 -1.50 3.29 -17.43
CA ILE A 30 -1.94 1.90 -17.61
C ILE A 30 -3.42 1.94 -17.95
N ASP A 31 -3.80 1.16 -18.95
CA ASP A 31 -5.20 0.93 -19.28
C ASP A 31 -5.92 0.29 -18.08
N ILE A 32 -6.90 1.00 -17.53
CA ILE A 32 -7.60 0.60 -16.29
C ILE A 32 -8.35 -0.72 -16.48
N GLU A 33 -8.75 -1.03 -17.71
CA GLU A 33 -9.41 -2.31 -18.04
C GLU A 33 -8.45 -3.51 -17.87
N LYS A 34 -7.14 -3.26 -17.83
CA LYS A 34 -6.11 -4.27 -17.57
C LYS A 34 -5.81 -4.40 -16.08
N VAL A 35 -6.80 -4.90 -15.33
CA VAL A 35 -6.69 -5.13 -13.87
C VAL A 35 -5.44 -5.92 -13.50
N TRP A 36 -5.06 -6.94 -14.29
CA TRP A 36 -3.84 -7.71 -14.07
C TRP A 36 -2.56 -6.85 -14.11
N ALA A 37 -2.51 -5.83 -14.97
CA ALA A 37 -1.34 -4.96 -15.09
C ALA A 37 -1.22 -4.01 -13.88
N ILE A 38 -2.36 -3.54 -13.36
CA ILE A 38 -2.42 -2.76 -12.12
C ILE A 38 -1.96 -3.61 -10.93
N ARG A 39 -2.40 -4.87 -10.84
CA ARG A 39 -1.96 -5.80 -9.80
C ARG A 39 -0.47 -6.09 -9.88
N LEU A 40 0.04 -6.33 -11.08
CA LEU A 40 1.47 -6.52 -11.31
C LEU A 40 2.28 -5.28 -10.90
N LEU A 41 1.82 -4.07 -11.24
CA LEU A 41 2.42 -2.82 -10.80
C LEU A 41 2.48 -2.76 -9.27
N ALA A 42 1.36 -3.02 -8.59
CA ALA A 42 1.30 -2.99 -7.13
C ALA A 42 2.28 -3.99 -6.50
N VAL A 43 2.41 -5.21 -7.05
CA VAL A 43 3.38 -6.22 -6.59
C VAL A 43 4.82 -5.75 -6.80
N ALA A 44 5.13 -5.19 -7.97
CA ALA A 44 6.47 -4.69 -8.27
C ALA A 44 6.85 -3.51 -7.36
N CYS A 45 5.94 -2.56 -7.15
CA CYS A 45 6.15 -1.45 -6.21
C CYS A 45 6.35 -1.96 -4.77
N LEU A 46 5.60 -2.97 -4.33
CA LEU A 46 5.77 -3.57 -3.01
C LEU A 46 7.12 -4.28 -2.88
N SER A 47 7.55 -5.00 -3.91
CA SER A 47 8.83 -5.70 -3.92
C SER A 47 10.01 -4.73 -3.88
N LEU A 48 9.96 -3.64 -4.67
CA LEU A 48 10.94 -2.56 -4.61
C LEU A 48 10.96 -1.88 -3.24
N ALA A 49 9.80 -1.59 -2.66
CA ALA A 49 9.73 -1.01 -1.33
C ALA A 49 10.32 -1.94 -0.26
N ALA A 50 10.05 -3.24 -0.33
CA ALA A 50 10.64 -4.22 0.57
C ALA A 50 12.17 -4.25 0.44
N LYS A 51 12.71 -4.17 -0.79
CA LYS A 51 14.17 -4.09 -1.01
C LYS A 51 14.81 -2.83 -0.44
N MET A 52 14.06 -1.74 -0.32
CA MET A 52 14.56 -0.48 0.22
C MET A 52 14.48 -0.39 1.75
N GLU A 53 13.46 -0.98 2.36
CA GLU A 53 13.14 -0.78 3.78
C GLU A 53 13.30 -2.02 4.66
N GLU A 54 13.12 -3.22 4.11
CA GLU A 54 13.07 -4.45 4.91
C GLU A 54 14.42 -5.12 5.05
N ARG A 55 14.71 -5.62 6.25
CA ARG A 55 15.93 -6.42 6.50
C ARG A 55 15.90 -7.78 5.80
N LYS A 56 14.71 -8.35 5.66
CA LYS A 56 14.46 -9.64 5.02
C LYS A 56 13.48 -9.42 3.89
N VAL A 57 13.99 -9.50 2.67
CA VAL A 57 13.20 -9.31 1.46
C VAL A 57 12.75 -10.69 0.97
N PRO A 58 11.44 -10.94 0.78
CA PRO A 58 10.95 -12.16 0.16
C PRO A 58 11.44 -12.30 -1.28
N LEU A 59 11.57 -13.55 -1.74
CA LEU A 59 11.83 -13.86 -3.14
C LEU A 59 10.64 -13.43 -4.01
N LEU A 60 10.90 -13.11 -5.28
CA LEU A 60 9.83 -12.69 -6.20
C LEU A 60 8.73 -13.76 -6.37
N SER A 61 9.10 -15.04 -6.26
CA SER A 61 8.15 -16.16 -6.30
C SER A 61 7.22 -16.25 -5.09
N GLU A 62 7.54 -15.57 -3.99
CA GLU A 62 6.74 -15.58 -2.77
C GLU A 62 5.62 -14.52 -2.81
N TYR A 63 5.68 -13.53 -3.71
CA TYR A 63 4.67 -12.49 -3.85
C TYR A 63 3.40 -13.04 -4.54
N TYR A 64 2.57 -13.72 -3.76
CA TYR A 64 1.26 -14.19 -4.20
C TYR A 64 0.18 -13.12 -3.99
N VAL A 65 -0.61 -12.82 -5.03
CA VAL A 65 -1.74 -11.88 -4.95
C VAL A 65 -3.00 -12.55 -5.49
N ASP A 66 -3.81 -13.06 -4.57
CA ASP A 66 -5.16 -13.61 -4.81
C ASP A 66 -5.27 -14.43 -6.11
N GLU A 67 -6.04 -13.95 -7.10
CA GLU A 67 -6.34 -14.65 -8.35
C GLU A 67 -5.21 -14.58 -9.40
N PHE A 68 -4.16 -13.79 -9.14
CA PHE A 68 -3.06 -13.57 -10.08
C PHE A 68 -1.74 -14.10 -9.52
N ASN A 69 -1.29 -15.22 -10.08
CA ASN A 69 0.04 -15.75 -9.82
C ASN A 69 1.02 -15.23 -10.89
N PHE A 70 1.83 -14.23 -10.55
CA PHE A 70 2.83 -13.68 -11.46
C PHE A 70 4.15 -14.42 -11.31
N GLU A 71 4.73 -14.81 -12.44
CA GLU A 71 6.10 -15.35 -12.45
C GLU A 71 7.11 -14.28 -12.01
N GLY A 72 8.17 -14.70 -11.33
CA GLY A 72 9.19 -13.76 -10.83
C GLY A 72 9.88 -12.94 -11.92
N ASN A 73 10.04 -13.49 -13.13
CA ASN A 73 10.56 -12.77 -14.31
C ASN A 73 9.66 -11.59 -14.73
N MET A 74 8.34 -11.74 -14.59
CA MET A 74 7.33 -10.77 -14.96
C MET A 74 7.30 -9.65 -13.93
N ILE A 75 7.39 -10.00 -12.64
CA ILE A 75 7.57 -9.02 -11.55
C ILE A 75 8.87 -8.24 -11.78
N GLN A 76 9.99 -8.91 -12.06
CA GLN A 76 11.29 -8.26 -12.28
C GLN A 76 11.27 -7.28 -13.46
N ARG A 77 10.63 -7.63 -14.58
CA ARG A 77 10.46 -6.70 -15.71
C ARG A 77 9.65 -5.48 -15.30
N MET A 78 8.59 -5.68 -14.51
CA MET A 78 7.80 -4.56 -13.98
C MET A 78 8.60 -3.70 -13.01
N GLU A 79 9.44 -4.28 -12.15
CA GLU A 79 10.34 -3.53 -11.27
C GLU A 79 11.26 -2.61 -12.06
N LEU A 80 11.83 -3.10 -13.18
CA LEU A 80 12.67 -2.28 -14.07
C LEU A 80 11.88 -1.14 -14.71
N LEU A 81 10.62 -1.36 -15.10
CA LEU A 81 9.76 -0.29 -15.61
C LEU A 81 9.50 0.76 -14.54
N VAL A 82 9.24 0.34 -13.30
CA VAL A 82 9.05 1.24 -12.15
C VAL A 82 10.32 2.04 -11.87
N LEU A 83 11.47 1.37 -11.75
CA LEU A 83 12.77 2.01 -11.56
C LEU A 83 13.05 3.08 -12.63
N ASN A 84 12.84 2.75 -13.90
CA ASN A 84 13.05 3.68 -15.00
C ASN A 84 12.05 4.85 -14.96
N ALA A 85 10.78 4.59 -14.65
CA ALA A 85 9.78 5.64 -14.51
C ALA A 85 10.13 6.62 -13.38
N LEU A 86 10.67 6.13 -12.26
CA LEU A 86 11.12 6.96 -11.13
C LEU A 86 12.56 7.48 -11.27
N GLU A 87 13.22 7.28 -12.43
CA GLU A 87 14.63 7.65 -12.63
C GLU A 87 15.57 7.11 -11.54
N TRP A 88 15.27 5.91 -11.01
CA TRP A 88 16.01 5.26 -9.94
C TRP A 88 16.02 6.03 -8.60
N LYS A 89 15.18 7.06 -8.45
CA LYS A 89 15.05 7.88 -7.23
C LYS A 89 14.11 7.20 -6.23
N LEU A 90 14.56 6.08 -5.66
CA LEU A 90 13.80 5.32 -4.66
C LEU A 90 13.98 5.83 -3.23
N GLY A 91 15.00 6.65 -2.95
CA GLY A 91 15.24 7.25 -1.64
C GLY A 91 14.26 8.37 -1.30
N LEU A 92 12.97 8.03 -1.19
CA LEU A 92 11.91 8.98 -0.90
C LEU A 92 11.85 9.28 0.60
N ILE A 93 11.70 10.57 0.93
CA ILE A 93 11.45 11.01 2.30
C ILE A 93 10.01 10.64 2.65
N THR A 94 9.79 10.00 3.80
CA THR A 94 8.47 9.60 4.25
C THR A 94 8.00 10.47 5.43
N PRO A 95 6.72 10.39 5.85
CA PRO A 95 6.23 11.13 7.00
C PRO A 95 6.93 10.69 8.30
N PHE A 96 7.36 9.43 8.35
CA PHE A 96 7.94 8.81 9.54
C PHE A 96 9.26 9.48 9.98
N GLU A 97 10.05 10.02 9.05
CA GLU A 97 11.30 10.75 9.34
C GLU A 97 11.03 12.08 10.06
N PHE A 98 9.85 12.67 9.90
CA PHE A 98 9.50 13.95 10.53
C PHE A 98 8.88 13.80 11.92
N ILE A 99 8.34 12.63 12.28
CA ILE A 99 7.56 12.43 13.51
C ILE A 99 8.33 12.90 14.74
N HIS A 100 9.55 12.42 14.95
CA HIS A 100 10.35 12.79 16.13
C HIS A 100 10.64 14.29 16.19
N TYR A 101 11.05 14.87 15.06
CA TYR A 101 11.32 16.30 14.97
C TYR A 101 10.09 17.13 15.31
N LEU A 102 8.93 16.78 14.75
CA LEU A 102 7.68 17.52 14.97
C LEU A 102 7.16 17.35 16.39
N ILE A 103 7.29 16.17 17.00
CA ILE A 103 6.98 15.98 18.42
C ILE A 103 7.82 16.91 19.29
N THR A 104 9.14 16.93 19.09
CA THR A 104 10.02 17.83 19.84
C THR A 104 9.68 19.30 19.61
N LYS A 105 9.29 19.69 18.39
CA LYS A 105 8.91 21.07 18.09
C LYS A 105 7.57 21.49 18.68
N PHE A 106 6.55 20.63 18.65
CA PHE A 106 5.20 20.99 19.11
C PHE A 106 4.98 20.81 20.62
N PHE A 107 5.79 19.98 21.28
CA PHE A 107 5.62 19.63 22.70
C PHE A 107 6.87 19.88 23.56
N GLY A 108 8.01 20.19 22.94
CA GLY A 108 9.28 20.40 23.65
C GLY A 108 9.95 19.11 24.12
N TYR A 109 11.02 19.25 24.92
CA TYR A 109 11.78 18.12 25.49
C TYR A 109 11.19 17.57 26.80
N CYS A 110 10.15 18.21 27.33
CA CYS A 110 9.53 17.82 28.59
C CYS A 110 8.63 16.59 28.36
N SER A 111 9.21 15.39 28.42
CA SER A 111 8.54 14.09 28.42
C SER A 111 7.35 14.01 27.44
N PRO A 112 7.58 13.89 26.12
CA PRO A 112 6.51 13.54 25.21
C PRO A 112 5.79 12.28 25.73
N PRO A 113 4.45 12.18 25.59
CA PRO A 113 3.72 10.98 25.99
C PRO A 113 4.42 9.75 25.39
N THR A 114 4.69 8.74 26.22
CA THR A 114 5.52 7.57 25.85
C THR A 114 5.02 6.88 24.57
N ASP A 115 3.73 7.04 24.26
CA ASP A 115 3.04 6.42 23.13
C ASP A 115 2.75 7.38 21.96
N LEU A 116 3.22 8.64 22.01
CA LEU A 116 2.88 9.62 20.96
C LEU A 116 3.49 9.23 19.60
N VAL A 117 4.69 8.67 19.60
CA VAL A 117 5.36 8.21 18.37
C VAL A 117 4.56 7.06 17.74
N SER A 118 4.18 6.05 18.52
CA SER A 118 3.42 4.91 18.02
C SER A 118 2.04 5.33 17.52
N LYS A 119 1.33 6.16 18.28
CA LYS A 119 0.04 6.74 17.85
C LYS A 119 0.18 7.54 16.55
N ALA A 120 1.18 8.40 16.43
CA ALA A 120 1.42 9.15 15.19
C ALA A 120 1.71 8.22 14.00
N MET A 121 2.46 7.13 14.20
CA MET A 121 2.68 6.13 13.15
C MET A 121 1.38 5.42 12.73
N GLU A 122 0.49 5.13 13.67
CA GLU A 122 -0.84 4.57 13.40
C GLU A 122 -1.77 5.56 12.69
N SER A 123 -1.70 6.84 13.04
CA SER A 123 -2.40 7.91 12.33
C SER A 123 -1.91 8.01 10.88
N VAL A 124 -0.58 8.02 10.64
CA VAL A 124 -0.03 7.95 9.26
C VAL A 124 -0.55 6.72 8.53
N SER A 125 -0.54 5.54 9.17
CA SER A 125 -1.08 4.29 8.61
C SER A 125 -2.56 4.37 8.21
N SER A 126 -3.34 5.17 8.93
CA SER A 126 -4.77 5.38 8.66
C SER A 126 -4.97 6.33 7.48
N ILE A 127 -4.28 7.48 7.48
CA ILE A 127 -4.34 8.46 6.40
C ILE A 127 -3.97 7.83 5.05
N ILE A 128 -2.90 7.03 5.00
CA ILE A 128 -2.33 6.56 3.73
C ILE A 128 -3.24 5.56 2.99
N LYS A 129 -4.36 5.15 3.60
CA LYS A 129 -5.38 4.31 2.95
C LYS A 129 -6.41 5.13 2.17
N GLU A 130 -6.57 6.40 2.54
CA GLU A 130 -7.70 7.24 2.11
C GLU A 130 -7.27 8.39 1.21
N ILE A 131 -6.03 8.88 1.36
CA ILE A 131 -5.51 9.99 0.56
C ILE A 131 -4.60 9.52 -0.57
N SER A 132 -4.63 10.28 -1.68
CA SER A 132 -3.56 10.27 -2.67
C SER A 132 -2.29 10.87 -2.03
N LEU A 133 -1.22 10.09 -1.94
CA LEU A 133 0.02 10.52 -1.30
C LEU A 133 0.74 11.63 -2.07
N MET A 134 0.33 11.87 -3.32
CA MET A 134 0.89 12.92 -4.18
C MET A 134 0.37 14.32 -3.85
N ASP A 135 -0.75 14.44 -3.14
CA ASP A 135 -1.40 15.74 -2.88
C ASP A 135 -0.83 16.47 -1.66
N HIS A 136 -0.11 15.75 -0.80
CA HIS A 136 0.41 16.28 0.46
C HIS A 136 1.89 15.96 0.63
N ARG A 137 2.67 16.96 1.11
CA ARG A 137 4.07 16.75 1.47
C ARG A 137 4.18 15.78 2.66
N PRO A 138 5.19 14.90 2.70
CA PRO A 138 5.40 13.98 3.83
C PRO A 138 5.47 14.68 5.19
N SER A 139 6.05 15.88 5.26
CA SER A 139 6.10 16.69 6.49
C SER A 139 4.73 17.16 6.96
N VAL A 140 3.81 17.45 6.04
CA VAL A 140 2.44 17.87 6.35
C VAL A 140 1.62 16.70 6.89
N ILE A 141 1.72 15.53 6.25
CA ILE A 141 1.09 14.29 6.73
C ILE A 141 1.59 13.96 8.15
N ALA A 142 2.90 14.06 8.37
CA ALA A 142 3.49 13.82 9.69
C ALA A 142 2.99 14.81 10.75
N ALA A 143 2.83 16.09 10.39
CA ALA A 143 2.33 17.12 11.29
C ALA A 143 0.89 16.86 11.71
N ALA A 144 0.02 16.57 10.74
CA ALA A 144 -1.37 16.21 11.00
C ALA A 144 -1.47 14.97 11.89
N ALA A 145 -0.66 13.94 11.60
CA ALA A 145 -0.61 12.72 12.41
C ALA A 145 -0.13 12.96 13.84
N VAL A 146 0.92 13.76 14.03
CA VAL A 146 1.43 14.09 15.37
C VAL A 146 0.43 14.92 16.18
N LEU A 147 -0.23 15.90 15.54
CA LEU A 147 -1.25 16.72 16.19
C LEU A 147 -2.48 15.89 16.56
N GLY A 148 -3.00 15.08 15.63
CA GLY A 148 -4.15 14.20 15.90
C GLY A 148 -3.86 13.15 16.96
N ALA A 149 -2.67 12.54 16.94
CA ALA A 149 -2.24 11.57 17.96
C ALA A 149 -2.06 12.17 19.36
N SER A 150 -1.87 13.49 19.45
CA SER A 150 -1.67 14.19 20.73
C SER A 150 -2.97 14.51 21.45
N ASP A 151 -4.01 14.90 20.70
CA ASP A 151 -5.34 15.22 21.19
C ASP A 151 -6.31 15.23 20.00
N GLU A 152 -7.23 14.26 20.00
CA GLU A 152 -8.25 14.08 18.97
C GLU A 152 -9.23 15.26 18.86
N ARG A 153 -9.25 16.16 19.86
CA ARG A 153 -10.17 17.31 19.93
C ARG A 153 -9.46 18.65 19.74
N LEU A 154 -8.24 18.64 19.18
CA LEU A 154 -7.52 19.88 18.94
C LEU A 154 -8.33 20.82 18.04
N THR A 155 -8.58 22.03 18.51
CA THR A 155 -9.27 23.04 17.69
C THR A 155 -8.31 23.60 16.64
N ARG A 156 -8.86 24.10 15.52
CA ARG A 156 -8.08 24.78 14.47
C ARG A 156 -7.15 25.86 15.05
N ALA A 157 -7.66 26.69 15.97
CA ALA A 157 -6.86 27.73 16.62
C ALA A 157 -5.65 27.20 17.40
N VAL A 158 -5.79 26.10 18.14
CA VAL A 158 -4.68 25.52 18.91
C VAL A 158 -3.65 24.87 17.98
N MET A 159 -4.11 24.21 16.91
CA MET A 159 -3.23 23.68 15.87
C MET A 159 -2.45 24.79 15.16
N GLU A 160 -3.09 25.91 14.79
CA GLU A 160 -2.42 27.06 14.17
C GLU A 160 -1.27 27.58 15.05
N LEU A 161 -1.50 27.76 16.35
CA LEU A 161 -0.45 28.20 17.28
C LEU A 161 0.75 27.24 17.33
N LYS A 162 0.51 25.93 17.28
CA LYS A 162 1.58 24.91 17.25
C LYS A 162 2.32 24.91 15.91
N ILE A 163 1.59 25.07 14.82
CA ILE A 163 2.14 25.11 13.45
C ILE A 163 3.00 26.36 13.26
N ASP A 164 2.59 27.51 13.79
CA ASP A 164 3.28 28.80 13.67
C ASP A 164 4.70 28.79 14.25
N ILE A 165 5.02 27.81 15.12
CA ILE A 165 6.39 27.57 15.60
C ILE A 165 7.34 27.27 14.42
N ILE A 166 6.83 26.69 13.34
CA ILE A 166 7.59 26.38 12.13
C ILE A 166 7.38 27.52 11.13
N ALA A 167 8.23 28.55 11.25
CA ALA A 167 8.14 29.77 10.44
C ALA A 167 8.19 29.56 8.92
N SER A 168 8.69 28.41 8.45
CA SER A 168 8.72 28.08 7.02
C SER A 168 7.38 27.59 6.46
N TRP A 169 6.38 27.31 7.29
CA TRP A 169 5.07 26.86 6.82
C TRP A 169 4.12 28.03 6.57
N GLY A 170 3.69 28.15 5.31
CA GLY A 170 2.76 29.18 4.87
C GLY A 170 1.29 28.78 5.10
N SER A 171 0.38 29.56 4.52
CA SER A 171 -1.07 29.29 4.60
C SER A 171 -1.45 27.97 3.92
N LEU A 172 -0.78 27.60 2.82
CA LEU A 172 -1.08 26.38 2.09
C LEU A 172 -0.76 25.12 2.92
N GLU A 173 0.42 25.07 3.55
CA GLU A 173 0.79 23.96 4.43
C GLU A 173 -0.20 23.82 5.59
N LYS A 174 -0.64 24.95 6.19
CA LYS A 174 -1.63 24.94 7.26
C LYS A 174 -2.95 24.31 6.84
N GLU A 175 -3.50 24.72 5.69
CA GLU A 175 -4.75 24.14 5.19
C GLU A 175 -4.62 22.64 4.87
N HIS A 176 -3.49 22.21 4.32
CA HIS A 176 -3.25 20.80 4.08
C HIS A 176 -3.14 20.01 5.40
N ILE A 177 -2.52 20.58 6.44
CA ILE A 177 -2.47 19.97 7.78
C ILE A 177 -3.87 19.84 8.36
N PHE A 178 -4.71 20.88 8.25
CA PHE A 178 -6.10 20.82 8.71
C PHE A 178 -6.93 19.77 7.97
N SER A 179 -6.78 19.71 6.65
CA SER A 179 -7.46 18.71 5.83
C SER A 179 -7.07 17.29 6.26
N CYS A 180 -5.78 16.99 6.36
CA CYS A 180 -5.31 15.68 6.82
C CYS A 180 -5.73 15.36 8.26
N HIS A 181 -5.75 16.35 9.15
CA HIS A 181 -6.21 16.17 10.53
C HIS A 181 -7.71 15.85 10.60
N ASN A 182 -8.55 16.55 9.84
CA ASN A 182 -9.98 16.27 9.81
C ASN A 182 -10.28 14.86 9.29
N LEU A 183 -9.56 14.43 8.26
CA LEU A 183 -9.66 13.06 7.74
C LEU A 183 -9.27 12.02 8.81
N LEU A 184 -8.24 12.28 9.62
CA LEU A 184 -7.89 11.39 10.74
C LEU A 184 -9.04 11.23 11.74
N VAL A 185 -9.64 12.34 12.14
CA VAL A 185 -10.76 12.35 13.09
C VAL A 185 -11.95 11.59 12.51
N GLU A 186 -12.27 11.78 11.23
CA GLU A 186 -13.33 11.05 10.55
C GLU A 186 -13.09 9.53 10.56
N LEU A 187 -11.86 9.09 10.24
CA LEU A 187 -11.50 7.67 10.22
C LEU A 187 -11.54 7.01 11.61
N GLU A 188 -11.24 7.75 12.66
CA GLU A 188 -11.34 7.27 14.05
C GLU A 188 -12.80 7.14 14.49
N MET A 189 -13.67 8.06 14.07
CA MET A 189 -15.11 7.96 14.31
C MET A 189 -15.73 6.75 13.61
N GLU A 190 -15.25 6.37 12.43
CA GLU A 190 -15.71 5.19 11.71
C GLU A 190 -15.29 3.88 12.38
N LYS A 191 -14.02 3.78 12.82
CA LYS A 191 -13.53 2.60 13.57
C LYS A 191 -14.36 2.33 14.83
N SER A 192 -14.83 3.38 15.49
CA SER A 192 -15.65 3.31 16.72
C SER A 192 -17.09 2.85 16.47
N LYS A 193 -17.58 2.89 15.22
CA LYS A 193 -18.95 2.49 14.83
C LYS A 193 -19.02 1.05 14.30
N THR A 194 -17.93 0.48 13.83
CA THR A 194 -17.84 -0.91 13.37
C THR A 194 -17.53 -1.89 14.51
N PRO A 195 -18.39 -2.87 14.84
CA PRO A 195 -18.00 -3.96 15.73
C PRO A 195 -16.98 -4.86 15.03
N ASN A 196 -15.89 -5.22 15.72
CA ASN A 196 -14.90 -6.20 15.25
C ASN A 196 -15.57 -7.56 15.03
N SER A 197 -15.99 -7.85 13.79
CA SER A 197 -16.36 -9.20 13.37
C SER A 197 -15.09 -9.98 13.03
N LEU A 198 -14.71 -10.86 13.95
CA LEU A 198 -13.75 -11.94 13.75
C LEU A 198 -14.28 -12.88 12.66
N VAL A 199 -13.69 -12.83 11.46
CA VAL A 199 -13.77 -13.97 10.54
C VAL A 199 -12.49 -14.79 10.70
N SER A 200 -12.50 -15.63 11.74
CA SER A 200 -11.68 -16.84 11.79
C SER A 200 -12.26 -17.82 10.79
N THR A 201 -11.57 -18.12 9.69
CA THR A 201 -11.86 -19.31 8.90
C THR A 201 -10.74 -20.32 9.09
N ASN A 202 -10.87 -21.08 10.18
CA ASN A 202 -10.31 -22.43 10.25
C ASN A 202 -10.97 -23.27 9.15
N LEU A 203 -10.20 -23.69 8.14
CA LEU A 203 -10.58 -24.85 7.35
C LEU A 203 -9.44 -25.86 7.41
N GLN A 204 -9.55 -26.72 8.44
CA GLN A 204 -8.81 -27.95 8.54
C GLN A 204 -9.24 -28.92 7.44
N ILE A 205 -8.22 -29.50 6.82
CA ILE A 205 -8.24 -30.64 5.93
C ILE A 205 -9.02 -31.81 6.57
N LYS A 206 -10.04 -32.32 5.87
CA LYS A 206 -10.52 -33.70 6.04
C LYS A 206 -10.75 -34.37 4.69
N HIS A 207 -10.35 -35.63 4.69
CA HIS A 207 -10.13 -36.55 3.61
C HIS A 207 -11.35 -37.45 3.38
N LEU A 208 -11.43 -38.03 2.17
CA LEU A 208 -12.02 -39.33 1.78
C LEU A 208 -13.41 -39.37 1.06
N SER A 209 -13.33 -39.69 -0.25
CA SER A 209 -14.11 -40.64 -1.10
C SER A 209 -15.66 -40.59 -1.13
N SER A 210 -16.42 -40.90 -2.19
CA SER A 210 -16.28 -41.47 -3.55
C SER A 210 -17.56 -41.03 -4.32
N SER A 211 -17.64 -40.95 -5.66
CA SER A 211 -18.08 -42.06 -6.53
C SER A 211 -18.40 -41.51 -7.94
N SER A 212 -18.21 -42.38 -8.92
CA SER A 212 -18.38 -42.28 -10.38
C SER A 212 -19.77 -41.89 -10.90
N VAL A 213 -19.81 -41.23 -12.07
CA VAL A 213 -20.75 -41.54 -13.17
C VAL A 213 -20.20 -41.07 -14.52
N THR A 214 -20.42 -41.91 -15.53
CA THR A 214 -20.02 -41.79 -16.94
C THR A 214 -21.14 -41.15 -17.79
N CYS A 215 -20.79 -40.44 -18.86
CA CYS A 215 -21.42 -40.57 -20.19
C CYS A 215 -20.63 -39.79 -21.25
N GLY A 216 -20.56 -40.36 -22.45
CA GLY A 216 -19.78 -39.86 -23.59
C GLY A 216 -20.55 -38.93 -24.53
N GLY A 217 -19.82 -38.34 -25.47
CA GLY A 217 -20.38 -37.46 -26.50
C GLY A 217 -19.35 -37.02 -27.54
N VAL A 218 -19.43 -37.64 -28.70
CA VAL A 218 -18.65 -37.44 -29.94
C VAL A 218 -18.91 -36.06 -30.55
N GLY A 219 -17.91 -35.42 -31.19
CA GLY A 219 -18.14 -34.14 -31.89
C GLY A 219 -16.94 -33.49 -32.59
N THR A 220 -16.53 -34.10 -33.70
CA THR A 220 -15.71 -33.67 -34.84
C THR A 220 -15.46 -32.16 -35.09
N LYS A 221 -14.15 -31.83 -35.19
CA LYS A 221 -13.44 -30.90 -36.11
C LYS A 221 -14.10 -29.56 -36.50
N ARG A 222 -13.31 -28.48 -36.34
CA ARG A 222 -12.86 -27.67 -37.49
C ARG A 222 -11.49 -27.02 -37.21
N LYS A 223 -10.54 -27.36 -38.08
CA LYS A 223 -9.18 -26.83 -38.19
C LYS A 223 -9.24 -25.54 -39.00
N LEU A 224 -8.59 -24.47 -38.54
CA LEU A 224 -8.06 -23.43 -39.42
C LEU A 224 -6.67 -23.06 -38.92
N SER A 225 -5.68 -23.36 -39.74
CA SER A 225 -4.27 -23.03 -39.54
C SER A 225 -3.91 -21.86 -40.44
N TYR A 226 -3.37 -20.79 -39.87
CA TYR A 226 -2.35 -19.96 -40.51
C TYR A 226 -1.33 -19.56 -39.43
N ASN A 227 -0.11 -20.06 -39.59
CA ASN A 227 1.08 -19.68 -38.83
C ASN A 227 1.67 -18.41 -39.46
N VAL A 228 1.94 -17.40 -38.64
CA VAL A 228 3.21 -16.65 -38.65
C VAL A 228 3.53 -16.32 -37.19
N ASP A 229 4.69 -16.81 -36.75
CA ASP A 229 5.20 -16.76 -35.38
C ASP A 229 5.64 -15.36 -34.95
N SER A 230 5.32 -14.98 -33.70
CA SER A 230 6.26 -14.50 -32.66
C SER A 230 5.47 -14.07 -31.41
N GLU A 231 5.31 -15.06 -30.54
CA GLU A 231 5.09 -15.06 -29.09
C GLU A 231 4.74 -13.74 -28.37
N ASN A 232 3.48 -13.63 -27.93
CA ASN A 232 3.12 -12.84 -26.75
C ASN A 232 2.01 -13.58 -25.99
N GLN A 233 2.39 -14.57 -25.18
CA GLN A 233 1.47 -15.29 -24.30
C GLN A 233 1.49 -14.67 -22.90
N GLY A 234 0.33 -14.15 -22.47
CA GLY A 234 0.03 -13.97 -21.06
C GLY A 234 -0.11 -15.33 -20.35
N PRO A 235 0.09 -15.40 -19.03
CA PRO A 235 0.15 -16.67 -18.33
C PRO A 235 -1.23 -17.35 -18.26
N SER A 236 -1.26 -18.62 -18.70
CA SER A 236 -2.42 -19.52 -18.63
C SER A 236 -2.50 -20.20 -17.27
N GLN A 237 -3.69 -20.18 -16.66
CA GLN A 237 -4.02 -20.94 -15.45
C GLN A 237 -3.84 -22.44 -15.68
N LYS A 238 -2.94 -23.08 -14.91
CA LYS A 238 -2.83 -24.54 -14.83
C LYS A 238 -3.48 -25.03 -13.54
N ILE A 239 -4.63 -25.67 -13.68
CA ILE A 239 -5.27 -26.47 -12.64
C ILE A 239 -4.62 -27.85 -12.69
N PHE A 240 -3.81 -28.19 -11.68
CA PHE A 240 -3.31 -29.55 -11.46
C PHE A 240 -4.32 -30.30 -10.58
N ARG A 241 -4.94 -31.35 -11.12
CA ARG A 241 -5.67 -32.37 -10.35
C ARG A 241 -4.76 -33.61 -10.24
N GLN A 242 -4.49 -34.07 -9.02
CA GLN A 242 -4.11 -35.46 -8.72
C GLN A 242 -5.31 -36.13 -8.03
#